data_AF-A0A668A643-F1
#
_entry.id   AF-A0A668A643-F1
#
_cell.length_a   1.000
_cell.length_b   1.000
_cell.length_c   1.000
_cell.angle_alpha   90.00
_cell.angle_beta   90.00
_cell.angle_gamma   90.00
#
_symmetry.space_group_name_H-M   'P 1'
#
loop_
_entity.id
_entity.type
_entity.pdbx_description
1 polymer ?
#
loop_
_entity_poly.entity_id
_entity_poly.type
_entity_poly.pdbx_seq_one_letter_code
_entity_poly.pdbx_strand_id
1 'polypeptide(L)'
;MSDTRRRVKVYTLNEDRQWDDRGTGHVSSKGISLLVRAESDGSLLLESKISPNTAYQKQQDTLIVWSEAENYDLALSFQEKAGCDEIWEKICQVQGKDPALEITQDPIDESEEDRLEEIADLVTSVLSSPIRREKLALALMSEGYIKKLLGLFQVCEDLDNREGLHHLYEIVRGVLFLNKAALFEVMFSDDCIMDVVGCLEYDPALVQPKRHREFLTKTAKFKEVIPITDSELRQKIHQTYRVQYIQDIILPTPSVFEENFLSTLTSFIFFNKVEIVSMLQEDEKFLTEVFAQLTDEATEDSKRRELVNFFKEFCAFSQTLQPQNRDAFFKTLANLGILPALEIVMGMDDLQVRAAATDIFSYLVEFSPSMVREFVMQEPQQTDDDVLLINVVIKQMICDSDPELGGAVQLMGLLRTLIDPENMLAPTNKTEKTEFLSFFYKYCMHVLTAPLLANTAHDKNSKGELNFALIWSFITFYLC
;
A
#
# COMPACT_ATOMS: atom_id res chain seq x y z
N MET A 1 -56.83 -21.84 -27.64
CA MET A 1 -56.21 -20.53 -27.41
C MET A 1 -55.15 -20.37 -28.47
N SER A 2 -55.24 -19.35 -29.32
CA SER A 2 -54.21 -19.05 -30.33
C SER A 2 -52.91 -18.74 -29.59
N ASP A 3 -51.79 -19.33 -30.01
CA ASP A 3 -50.47 -19.15 -29.40
C ASP A 3 -49.96 -17.72 -29.67
N THR A 4 -50.38 -16.77 -28.84
CA THR A 4 -50.04 -15.33 -28.94
C THR A 4 -48.55 -15.09 -28.74
N ARG A 5 -47.85 -16.03 -28.10
CA ARG A 5 -46.42 -15.96 -27.82
C ARG A 5 -45.60 -15.81 -29.10
N ARG A 6 -46.01 -16.47 -30.19
CA ARG A 6 -45.27 -16.46 -31.47
C ARG A 6 -45.84 -15.50 -32.50
N ARG A 7 -46.80 -14.65 -32.11
CA ARG A 7 -47.44 -13.71 -33.03
C ARG A 7 -46.54 -12.50 -33.28
N VAL A 8 -46.26 -12.23 -34.55
CA VAL A 8 -45.35 -11.18 -35.02
C VAL A 8 -45.95 -10.38 -36.16
N LYS A 9 -45.60 -9.10 -36.25
CA LYS A 9 -45.73 -8.30 -37.47
C LYS A 9 -44.40 -8.29 -38.22
N VAL A 10 -44.47 -8.50 -39.53
CA VAL A 10 -43.30 -8.48 -40.41
C VAL A 10 -43.22 -7.13 -41.10
N TYR A 11 -42.05 -6.50 -41.07
CA TYR A 11 -41.80 -5.24 -41.76
C TYR A 11 -40.61 -5.37 -42.71
N THR A 12 -40.67 -4.63 -43.82
CA THR A 12 -39.54 -4.43 -44.75
C THR A 12 -39.30 -2.95 -44.95
N LEU A 13 -38.05 -2.50 -44.97
CA LEU A 13 -37.74 -1.11 -45.31
C LEU A 13 -37.81 -0.92 -46.83
N ASN A 14 -38.51 0.12 -47.28
CA ASN A 14 -38.63 0.47 -48.71
C ASN A 14 -37.58 1.50 -49.16
N GLU A 15 -37.57 1.82 -50.46
CA GLU A 15 -36.62 2.76 -51.08
C GLU A 15 -36.68 4.18 -50.46
N ASP A 16 -37.84 4.59 -49.94
CA ASP A 16 -38.06 5.87 -49.25
C ASP A 16 -37.62 5.85 -47.77
N ARG A 17 -36.96 4.78 -47.33
CA ARG A 17 -36.54 4.52 -45.93
C ARG A 17 -37.71 4.50 -44.94
N GLN A 18 -38.88 4.02 -45.37
CA GLN A 18 -40.05 3.78 -44.51
C GLN A 18 -40.30 2.28 -44.34
N TRP A 19 -40.78 1.90 -43.15
CA TRP A 19 -41.11 0.50 -42.84
C TRP A 19 -42.51 0.14 -43.34
N ASP A 20 -42.57 -0.75 -44.34
CA ASP A 20 -43.81 -1.30 -44.89
C ASP A 20 -44.26 -2.53 -44.10
N ASP A 21 -45.51 -2.53 -43.62
CA ASP A 21 -46.14 -3.68 -42.94
C ASP A 21 -46.48 -4.77 -43.98
N ARG A 22 -45.80 -5.91 -43.91
CA ARG A 22 -45.99 -7.08 -44.78
C ARG A 22 -47.11 -8.00 -44.29
N GLY A 23 -47.67 -7.75 -43.11
CA GLY A 23 -48.73 -8.54 -42.52
C GLY A 23 -48.38 -9.11 -41.16
N THR A 24 -49.40 -9.70 -40.52
CA THR A 24 -49.29 -10.32 -39.20
C THR A 24 -49.36 -11.84 -39.31
N GLY A 25 -48.49 -12.53 -38.59
CA GLY A 25 -48.36 -13.98 -38.66
C GLY A 25 -47.75 -14.60 -37.41
N HIS A 26 -47.47 -15.90 -37.49
CA HIS A 26 -46.80 -16.65 -36.41
C HIS A 26 -45.41 -17.09 -36.87
N VAL A 27 -44.38 -16.76 -36.07
CA VAL A 27 -42.99 -17.13 -36.34
C VAL A 27 -42.67 -18.53 -35.82
N SER A 28 -41.85 -19.26 -36.56
CA SER A 28 -41.31 -20.57 -36.18
C SER A 28 -39.88 -20.72 -36.70
N SER A 29 -39.04 -21.47 -35.98
CA SER A 29 -37.70 -21.82 -36.43
C SER A 29 -37.66 -23.27 -36.90
N LYS A 30 -37.15 -23.52 -38.10
CA LYS A 30 -36.95 -24.87 -38.65
C LYS A 30 -35.48 -25.02 -39.05
N GLY A 31 -34.70 -25.70 -38.20
CA GLY A 31 -33.25 -25.79 -38.37
C GLY A 31 -32.60 -24.42 -38.17
N ILE A 32 -32.08 -23.85 -39.26
CA ILE A 32 -31.42 -22.54 -39.32
C ILE A 32 -32.25 -21.48 -40.06
N SER A 33 -33.54 -21.73 -40.29
CA SER A 33 -34.43 -20.78 -40.96
C SER A 33 -35.55 -20.30 -40.04
N LEU A 34 -35.84 -19.00 -40.10
CA LEU A 34 -37.02 -18.36 -39.53
C LEU A 34 -38.12 -18.32 -40.58
N LEU A 35 -39.31 -18.82 -40.24
CA LEU A 35 -40.48 -18.79 -41.10
C LEU A 35 -41.63 -18.09 -40.39
N VAL A 36 -42.27 -17.14 -41.07
CA VAL A 36 -43.49 -16.47 -40.60
C VAL A 36 -44.65 -16.85 -41.50
N ARG A 37 -45.73 -17.39 -40.92
CA ARG A 37 -46.95 -17.74 -41.65
C ARG A 37 -48.10 -16.79 -41.29
N ALA A 38 -48.80 -16.28 -42.31
CA ALA A 38 -49.90 -15.34 -42.16
C ALA A 38 -51.03 -15.92 -41.31
N GLU A 39 -51.63 -15.10 -40.45
CA GLU A 39 -52.78 -15.52 -39.65
C GLU A 39 -54.08 -15.65 -40.44
N SER A 40 -54.17 -15.01 -41.62
CA SER A 40 -55.36 -14.99 -42.47
C SER A 40 -55.59 -16.29 -43.23
N ASP A 41 -54.54 -16.85 -43.85
CA ASP A 41 -54.64 -17.98 -44.79
C ASP A 41 -53.48 -18.99 -44.67
N GLY A 42 -52.54 -18.79 -43.75
CA GLY A 42 -51.38 -19.66 -43.55
C GLY A 42 -50.28 -19.56 -44.62
N SER A 43 -50.40 -18.60 -45.55
CA SER A 43 -49.38 -18.30 -46.55
C SER A 43 -48.06 -17.88 -45.89
N LEU A 44 -46.96 -18.06 -46.61
CA LEU A 44 -45.63 -17.71 -46.11
C LEU A 44 -45.39 -16.21 -46.30
N LEU A 45 -45.24 -15.47 -45.20
CA LEU A 45 -44.94 -14.03 -45.22
C LEU A 45 -43.43 -13.77 -45.28
N LEU A 46 -42.64 -14.62 -44.61
CA LEU A 46 -41.19 -14.51 -44.54
C LEU A 46 -40.57 -15.90 -44.43
N GLU A 47 -39.52 -16.13 -45.19
CA GLU A 47 -38.56 -17.20 -44.96
C GLU A 47 -37.16 -16.59 -45.03
N SER A 48 -36.48 -16.58 -43.88
CA SER A 48 -35.17 -15.98 -43.70
C SER A 48 -34.22 -17.03 -43.14
N LYS A 49 -33.04 -17.16 -43.73
CA LYS A 49 -32.02 -18.09 -43.24
C LYS A 49 -31.10 -17.35 -42.27
N ILE A 50 -31.00 -17.86 -41.04
CA ILE A 50 -30.08 -17.33 -40.04
C ILE A 50 -28.65 -17.59 -40.51
N SER A 51 -27.95 -16.51 -40.86
CA SER A 51 -26.55 -16.55 -41.31
C SER A 51 -25.61 -16.14 -40.17
N PRO A 52 -24.44 -16.79 -40.03
CA PRO A 52 -23.41 -16.37 -39.06
C PRO A 52 -22.95 -14.92 -39.24
N ASN A 53 -22.98 -14.41 -40.47
CA ASN A 53 -22.45 -13.09 -40.83
C ASN A 53 -23.52 -11.99 -40.90
N THR A 54 -24.78 -12.29 -40.57
CA THR A 54 -25.86 -11.30 -40.57
C THR A 54 -25.93 -10.61 -39.21
N ALA A 55 -25.89 -9.28 -39.20
CA ALA A 55 -26.06 -8.51 -37.97
C ALA A 55 -27.54 -8.46 -37.56
N TYR A 56 -27.93 -9.29 -36.59
CA TYR A 56 -29.24 -9.21 -35.95
C TYR A 56 -29.18 -8.24 -34.78
N GLN A 57 -30.16 -7.36 -34.64
CA GLN A 57 -30.27 -6.42 -33.53
C GLN A 57 -31.59 -6.63 -32.79
N LYS A 58 -31.51 -6.71 -31.46
CA LYS A 58 -32.68 -6.73 -30.58
C LYS A 58 -32.94 -5.33 -30.04
N GLN A 59 -34.12 -4.80 -30.30
CA GLN A 59 -34.52 -3.47 -29.85
C GLN A 59 -35.76 -3.56 -28.96
N GLN A 60 -35.79 -2.76 -27.88
CA GLN A 60 -36.96 -2.59 -26.99
C GLN A 60 -37.58 -3.90 -26.47
N ASP A 61 -36.79 -4.96 -26.31
CA ASP A 61 -37.18 -6.32 -25.89
C ASP A 61 -38.15 -7.09 -26.80
N THR A 62 -38.81 -6.45 -27.76
CA THR A 62 -39.87 -7.06 -28.60
C THR A 62 -39.66 -6.89 -30.09
N LEU A 63 -38.53 -6.32 -30.53
CA LEU A 63 -38.23 -6.10 -31.94
C LEU A 63 -36.90 -6.76 -32.30
N ILE A 64 -36.87 -7.50 -33.40
CA ILE A 64 -35.64 -8.04 -34.00
C ILE A 64 -35.51 -7.46 -35.41
N VAL A 65 -34.38 -6.83 -35.71
CA VAL A 65 -34.10 -6.16 -37.00
C VAL A 65 -32.82 -6.73 -37.60
N TRP A 66 -32.78 -6.96 -38.91
CA TRP A 66 -31.59 -7.39 -39.63
C TRP A 66 -31.68 -7.04 -41.12
N SER A 67 -30.55 -7.16 -41.82
CA SER A 67 -30.46 -6.94 -43.26
C SER A 67 -30.12 -8.23 -44.00
N GLU A 68 -30.81 -8.53 -45.10
CA GLU A 68 -30.49 -9.61 -46.04
C GLU A 68 -30.01 -9.04 -47.37
N ALA A 69 -28.86 -9.51 -47.87
CA ALA A 69 -28.19 -8.94 -49.06
C ALA A 69 -27.94 -7.42 -48.93
N GLU A 70 -27.35 -6.79 -49.94
CA GLU A 70 -26.84 -5.41 -49.81
C GLU A 70 -27.92 -4.33 -49.61
N ASN A 71 -29.24 -4.62 -49.65
CA ASN A 71 -30.29 -3.59 -49.54
C ASN A 71 -31.68 -4.12 -49.09
N TYR A 72 -31.77 -5.09 -48.17
CA TYR A 72 -33.08 -5.64 -47.75
C TYR A 72 -33.21 -5.70 -46.22
N ASP A 73 -33.67 -4.61 -45.61
CA ASP A 73 -33.88 -4.55 -44.16
C ASP A 73 -35.23 -5.14 -43.75
N LEU A 74 -35.19 -6.02 -42.77
CA LEU A 74 -36.30 -6.81 -42.26
C LEU A 74 -36.46 -6.56 -40.76
N ALA A 75 -37.71 -6.53 -40.29
CA ALA A 75 -37.98 -6.51 -38.85
C ALA A 75 -39.15 -7.41 -38.47
N LEU A 76 -39.01 -8.06 -37.32
CA LEU A 76 -40.06 -8.81 -36.63
C LEU A 76 -40.42 -8.08 -35.35
N SER A 77 -41.64 -7.55 -35.29
CA SER A 77 -42.21 -6.96 -34.08
C SER A 77 -43.10 -7.98 -33.39
N PHE A 78 -42.66 -8.44 -32.22
CA PHE A 78 -43.33 -9.48 -31.44
C PHE A 78 -44.40 -8.87 -30.56
N GLN A 79 -45.55 -9.55 -30.47
CA GLN A 79 -46.61 -9.16 -29.55
C GLN A 79 -46.20 -9.38 -28.08
N GLU A 80 -45.38 -10.40 -27.82
CA GLU A 80 -44.92 -10.77 -26.48
C GLU A 80 -43.39 -10.91 -26.42
N LYS A 81 -42.78 -10.35 -25.38
CA LYS A 81 -41.34 -10.48 -25.10
C LYS A 81 -40.88 -11.93 -25.05
N ALA A 82 -41.67 -12.81 -24.45
CA ALA A 82 -41.32 -14.23 -24.30
C ALA A 82 -41.17 -15.00 -25.64
N GLY A 83 -41.78 -14.50 -26.72
CA GLY A 83 -41.56 -15.04 -28.07
C GLY A 83 -40.34 -14.42 -28.76
N CYS A 84 -40.08 -13.14 -28.52
CA CYS A 84 -38.87 -12.45 -28.98
C CYS A 84 -37.63 -13.13 -28.40
N ASP A 85 -37.63 -13.39 -27.08
CA ASP A 85 -36.54 -14.06 -26.37
C ASP A 85 -36.26 -15.46 -26.93
N GLU A 86 -37.31 -16.25 -27.23
CA GLU A 86 -37.16 -17.61 -27.79
C GLU A 86 -36.53 -17.60 -29.19
N ILE A 87 -36.92 -16.65 -30.05
CA ILE A 87 -36.31 -16.51 -31.38
C ILE A 87 -34.90 -15.94 -31.28
N TRP A 88 -34.65 -15.00 -30.35
CA TRP A 88 -33.33 -14.44 -30.10
C TRP A 88 -32.34 -15.50 -29.64
N GLU A 89 -32.70 -16.34 -28.66
CA GLU A 89 -31.88 -17.48 -28.22
C GLU A 89 -31.53 -18.40 -29.39
N LYS A 90 -32.46 -18.61 -30.33
CA LYS A 90 -32.20 -19.43 -31.51
C LYS A 90 -31.20 -18.77 -32.45
N ILE A 91 -31.28 -17.45 -32.66
CA ILE A 91 -30.31 -16.70 -33.45
C ILE A 91 -28.93 -16.81 -32.79
N CYS A 92 -28.82 -16.57 -31.49
CA CYS A 92 -27.57 -16.70 -30.74
C CYS A 92 -27.00 -18.12 -30.84
N GLN A 93 -27.84 -19.15 -30.72
CA GLN A 93 -27.42 -20.55 -30.85
C GLN A 93 -26.83 -20.86 -32.24
N VAL A 94 -27.40 -20.29 -33.30
CA VAL A 94 -26.92 -20.50 -34.68
C VAL A 94 -25.65 -19.68 -34.95
N GLN A 95 -25.52 -18.48 -34.40
CA GLN A 95 -24.34 -17.63 -34.58
C GLN A 95 -23.19 -17.97 -33.63
N GLY A 96 -23.44 -18.72 -32.55
CA GLY A 96 -22.45 -19.05 -31.51
C GLY A 96 -22.05 -17.86 -30.63
N LYS A 97 -22.70 -16.70 -30.80
CA LYS A 97 -22.48 -15.43 -30.08
C LYS A 97 -23.81 -14.68 -29.91
N ASP A 98 -23.92 -13.79 -28.94
CA ASP A 98 -25.06 -12.87 -28.82
C ASP A 98 -24.78 -11.62 -29.68
N PRO A 99 -25.48 -11.41 -30.81
CA PRO A 99 -25.21 -10.29 -31.70
C PRO A 99 -25.61 -8.91 -31.13
N ALA A 100 -26.33 -8.85 -29.99
CA ALA A 100 -26.60 -7.58 -29.28
C ALA A 100 -25.47 -7.17 -28.33
N LEU A 101 -24.50 -8.05 -28.05
CA LEU A 101 -23.23 -7.67 -27.46
C LEU A 101 -22.34 -7.21 -28.61
N GLU A 102 -22.31 -5.90 -28.86
CA GLU A 102 -21.23 -5.26 -29.62
C GLU A 102 -19.91 -5.52 -28.88
N ILE A 103 -19.29 -6.66 -29.16
CA ILE A 103 -17.84 -6.73 -29.27
C ILE A 103 -17.61 -6.54 -30.76
N THR A 104 -17.08 -5.38 -31.11
CA THR A 104 -16.61 -5.09 -32.45
C THR A 104 -15.69 -6.23 -32.93
N GLN A 105 -15.87 -6.58 -34.21
CA GLN A 105 -14.96 -7.35 -35.07
C GLN A 105 -15.11 -8.88 -35.16
N ASP A 106 -15.29 -9.32 -36.42
CA ASP A 106 -14.97 -10.66 -36.90
C ASP A 106 -13.44 -10.92 -36.74
N PRO A 107 -12.98 -12.17 -36.65
CA PRO A 107 -11.56 -12.50 -36.44
C PRO A 107 -10.77 -12.27 -37.74
N ILE A 108 -10.54 -11.01 -38.08
CA ILE A 108 -9.46 -10.60 -38.98
C ILE A 108 -8.31 -10.26 -38.06
N ASP A 109 -7.52 -11.27 -37.71
CA ASP A 109 -6.13 -11.11 -37.23
C ASP A 109 -5.90 -9.85 -36.36
N GLU A 110 -6.75 -9.63 -35.33
CA GLU A 110 -6.55 -8.53 -34.40
C GLU A 110 -5.18 -8.77 -33.80
N SER A 111 -4.28 -7.82 -34.07
CA SER A 111 -2.98 -7.80 -33.44
C SER A 111 -3.22 -7.91 -31.93
N GLU A 112 -2.36 -8.62 -31.21
CA GLU A 112 -2.46 -8.64 -29.75
C GLU A 112 -2.45 -7.21 -29.15
N GLU A 113 -1.97 -6.23 -29.93
CA GLU A 113 -1.93 -4.79 -29.67
C GLU A 113 -3.32 -4.13 -29.62
N ASP A 114 -4.20 -4.39 -30.61
CA ASP A 114 -5.55 -3.78 -30.64
C ASP A 114 -6.36 -4.18 -29.39
N ARG A 115 -6.16 -5.42 -28.92
CA ARG A 115 -6.78 -5.91 -27.68
C ARG A 115 -6.22 -5.24 -26.43
N LEU A 116 -4.93 -4.90 -26.40
CA LEU A 116 -4.31 -4.23 -25.26
C LEU A 116 -4.78 -2.78 -25.14
N GLU A 117 -4.95 -2.07 -26.26
CA GLU A 117 -5.53 -0.72 -26.30
C GLU A 117 -6.95 -0.73 -25.72
N GLU A 118 -7.82 -1.64 -26.18
CA GLU A 118 -9.18 -1.77 -25.66
C GLU A 118 -9.24 -2.06 -24.16
N ILE A 119 -8.32 -2.91 -23.65
CA ILE A 119 -8.22 -3.20 -22.22
C ILE A 119 -7.77 -1.95 -21.45
N ALA A 120 -6.79 -1.21 -21.94
CA ALA A 120 -6.31 0.03 -21.31
C ALA A 120 -7.43 1.08 -21.20
N ASP A 121 -8.19 1.27 -22.27
CA ASP A 121 -9.36 2.15 -22.32
C ASP A 121 -10.46 1.69 -21.36
N LEU A 122 -10.74 0.38 -21.32
CA LEU A 122 -11.71 -0.18 -20.38
C LEU A 122 -11.31 0.12 -18.93
N VAL A 123 -10.06 -0.19 -18.55
CA VAL A 123 -9.55 0.02 -17.19
C VAL A 123 -9.66 1.50 -16.81
N THR A 124 -9.23 2.41 -17.70
CA THR A 124 -9.28 3.87 -17.48
C THR A 124 -10.72 4.36 -17.33
N SER A 125 -11.63 3.92 -18.20
CA SER A 125 -13.04 4.34 -18.14
C SER A 125 -13.75 3.91 -16.84
N VAL A 126 -13.33 2.79 -16.26
CA VAL A 126 -13.89 2.21 -15.03
C VAL A 126 -13.51 3.01 -13.78
N LEU A 127 -12.36 3.69 -13.79
CA LEU A 127 -11.87 4.47 -12.64
C LEU A 127 -12.85 5.55 -12.20
N SER A 128 -13.75 6.05 -13.04
CA SER A 128 -14.75 7.05 -12.63
C SER A 128 -15.89 6.50 -11.76
N SER A 129 -16.14 5.18 -11.75
CA SER A 129 -17.34 4.58 -11.15
C SER A 129 -17.01 3.50 -10.10
N PRO A 130 -17.37 3.70 -8.81
CA PRO A 130 -17.07 2.73 -7.75
C PRO A 130 -17.60 1.31 -8.01
N ILE A 131 -18.80 1.21 -8.58
CA ILE A 131 -19.45 -0.09 -8.89
C ILE A 131 -18.68 -0.81 -10.00
N ARG A 132 -18.25 -0.08 -11.04
CA ARG A 132 -17.47 -0.67 -12.12
C ARG A 132 -16.07 -1.09 -11.63
N ARG A 133 -15.44 -0.31 -10.74
CA ARG A 133 -14.14 -0.68 -10.13
C ARG A 133 -14.23 -2.02 -9.41
N GLU A 134 -15.31 -2.25 -8.65
CA GLU A 134 -15.53 -3.52 -7.95
C GLU A 134 -15.68 -4.70 -8.92
N LYS A 135 -16.51 -4.54 -9.97
CA LYS A 135 -16.69 -5.59 -10.98
C LYS A 135 -15.40 -5.93 -11.71
N LEU A 136 -14.63 -4.92 -12.10
CA LEU A 136 -13.35 -5.12 -12.78
C LEU A 136 -12.34 -5.81 -11.85
N ALA A 137 -12.27 -5.40 -10.58
CA ALA A 137 -11.39 -6.06 -9.61
C ALA A 137 -11.72 -7.55 -9.45
N LEU A 138 -13.00 -7.91 -9.36
CA LEU A 138 -13.42 -9.32 -9.31
C LEU A 138 -13.05 -10.09 -10.59
N ALA A 139 -13.19 -9.47 -11.76
CA ALA A 139 -12.79 -10.07 -13.03
C ALA A 139 -11.26 -10.29 -13.10
N LEU A 140 -10.46 -9.31 -12.67
CA LEU A 140 -8.99 -9.42 -12.65
C LEU A 140 -8.48 -10.48 -11.67
N MET A 141 -9.22 -10.73 -10.59
CA MET A 141 -8.94 -11.82 -9.65
C MET A 141 -9.30 -13.20 -10.21
N SER A 142 -10.24 -13.26 -11.17
CA SER A 142 -10.62 -14.51 -11.82
C SER A 142 -9.53 -14.99 -12.80
N GLU A 143 -9.34 -16.30 -12.88
CA GLU A 143 -8.47 -16.96 -13.87
C GLU A 143 -7.00 -16.51 -13.89
N GLY A 144 -6.50 -15.86 -12.83
CA GLY A 144 -5.12 -15.42 -12.73
C GLY A 144 -4.73 -14.36 -13.77
N TYR A 145 -5.67 -13.48 -14.12
CA TYR A 145 -5.50 -12.51 -15.21
C TYR A 145 -4.26 -11.62 -15.04
N ILE A 146 -3.98 -11.13 -13.83
CA ILE A 146 -2.78 -10.31 -13.54
C ILE A 146 -1.51 -11.02 -14.01
N LYS A 147 -1.34 -12.31 -13.68
CA LYS A 147 -0.15 -13.06 -14.07
C LYS A 147 -0.06 -13.27 -15.58
N LYS A 148 -1.19 -13.47 -16.26
CA LYS A 148 -1.24 -13.55 -17.73
C LYS A 148 -0.79 -12.22 -18.36
N LEU A 149 -1.26 -11.10 -17.80
CA LEU A 149 -0.88 -9.76 -18.26
C LEU A 149 0.62 -9.49 -18.08
N LEU A 150 1.19 -9.89 -16.94
CA LEU A 150 2.64 -9.80 -16.71
C LEU A 150 3.43 -10.75 -17.64
N GLY A 151 2.88 -11.91 -17.99
CA GLY A 151 3.44 -12.77 -19.02
C GLY A 151 3.48 -12.10 -20.41
N LEU A 152 2.42 -11.38 -20.79
CA LEU A 152 2.41 -10.58 -22.03
C LEU A 152 3.43 -9.45 -21.99
N PHE A 153 3.64 -8.82 -20.83
CA PHE A 153 4.69 -7.82 -20.64
C PHE A 153 6.08 -8.37 -20.96
N GLN A 154 6.42 -9.55 -20.45
CA GLN A 154 7.71 -10.19 -20.74
C GLN A 154 7.89 -10.43 -22.25
N VAL A 155 6.85 -10.90 -22.94
CA VAL A 155 6.88 -11.10 -24.40
C VAL A 155 7.05 -9.77 -25.14
N CYS A 156 6.32 -8.73 -24.76
CA CYS A 156 6.45 -7.41 -25.39
C CYS A 156 7.85 -6.82 -25.16
N GLU A 157 8.42 -6.99 -23.98
CA GLU A 157 9.77 -6.55 -23.64
C GLU A 157 10.83 -7.29 -24.46
N ASP A 158 10.71 -8.62 -24.60
CA ASP A 158 11.62 -9.43 -25.40
C ASP A 158 11.58 -9.09 -26.90
N LEU A 159 10.42 -8.64 -27.39
CA LEU A 159 10.23 -8.21 -28.78
C LEU A 159 10.52 -6.72 -29.02
N ASP A 160 10.87 -5.95 -27.98
CA ASP A 160 10.98 -4.48 -28.02
C ASP A 160 9.71 -3.80 -28.57
N ASN A 161 8.54 -4.38 -28.29
CA ASN A 161 7.24 -3.85 -28.70
C ASN A 161 6.83 -2.67 -27.80
N ARG A 162 7.26 -1.47 -28.19
CA ARG A 162 7.00 -0.24 -27.44
C ARG A 162 5.54 0.11 -27.23
N GLU A 163 4.71 -0.14 -28.23
CA GLU A 163 3.28 0.20 -28.19
C GLU A 163 2.55 -0.70 -27.19
N GLY A 164 2.77 -2.01 -27.27
CA GLY A 164 2.26 -2.96 -26.27
C GLY A 164 2.73 -2.63 -24.85
N LEU A 165 4.00 -2.25 -24.67
CA LEU A 165 4.55 -1.85 -23.37
C LEU A 165 3.88 -0.58 -22.81
N HIS A 166 3.54 0.39 -23.65
CA HIS A 166 2.79 1.57 -23.25
C HIS A 166 1.37 1.24 -22.79
N HIS A 167 0.64 0.39 -23.51
CA HIS A 167 -0.69 -0.06 -23.07
C HIS A 167 -0.60 -0.85 -21.76
N LEU A 168 0.40 -1.71 -21.61
CA LEU A 168 0.63 -2.46 -20.37
C LEU A 168 0.97 -1.55 -19.18
N TYR A 169 1.72 -0.47 -19.40
CA TYR A 169 1.92 0.57 -18.39
C TYR A 169 0.57 1.16 -17.94
N GLU A 170 -0.28 1.56 -18.87
CA GLU A 170 -1.57 2.17 -18.56
C GLU A 170 -2.50 1.21 -17.84
N ILE A 171 -2.54 -0.06 -18.27
CA ILE A 171 -3.33 -1.11 -17.61
C ILE A 171 -2.84 -1.32 -16.18
N VAL A 172 -1.54 -1.60 -15.97
CA VAL A 172 -0.98 -1.88 -14.64
C VAL A 172 -1.19 -0.68 -13.71
N ARG A 173 -0.95 0.53 -14.21
CA ARG A 173 -1.20 1.77 -13.49
C ARG A 173 -2.69 1.89 -13.11
N GLY A 174 -3.59 1.65 -14.06
CA GLY A 174 -5.03 1.67 -13.82
C GLY A 174 -5.49 0.62 -12.80
N VAL A 175 -4.93 -0.59 -12.85
CA VAL A 175 -5.20 -1.66 -11.86
C VAL A 175 -4.76 -1.22 -10.45
N LEU A 176 -3.62 -0.54 -10.31
CA LEU A 176 -3.21 0.03 -9.02
C LEU A 176 -4.23 1.05 -8.49
N PHE A 177 -4.78 1.89 -9.38
CA PHE A 177 -5.80 2.88 -9.04
C PHE A 177 -7.19 2.30 -8.76
N LEU A 178 -7.41 1.00 -8.98
CA LEU A 178 -8.60 0.32 -8.44
C LEU A 178 -8.57 0.29 -6.91
N ASN A 179 -7.38 0.42 -6.30
CA ASN A 179 -7.16 0.55 -4.86
C ASN A 179 -7.81 -0.60 -4.08
N LYS A 180 -7.53 -1.85 -4.49
CA LYS A 180 -8.09 -3.09 -3.89
C LYS A 180 -6.99 -3.97 -3.31
N ALA A 181 -7.14 -4.33 -2.03
CA ALA A 181 -6.17 -5.14 -1.31
C ALA A 181 -5.90 -6.49 -1.99
N ALA A 182 -6.94 -7.19 -2.44
CA ALA A 182 -6.80 -8.49 -3.10
C ALA A 182 -5.96 -8.43 -4.39
N LEU A 183 -6.01 -7.32 -5.14
CA LEU A 183 -5.17 -7.13 -6.31
C LEU A 183 -3.71 -6.87 -5.89
N PHE A 184 -3.49 -6.07 -4.85
CA PHE A 184 -2.16 -5.79 -4.29
C PHE A 184 -1.45 -7.05 -3.80
N GLU A 185 -2.17 -7.98 -3.15
CA GLU A 185 -1.60 -9.29 -2.75
C GLU A 185 -0.99 -10.04 -3.94
N VAL A 186 -1.65 -10.01 -5.10
CA VAL A 186 -1.18 -10.68 -6.32
C VAL A 186 -0.11 -9.87 -7.03
N MET A 187 -0.30 -8.56 -7.19
CA MET A 187 0.65 -7.69 -7.90
C MET A 187 1.99 -7.58 -7.17
N PHE A 188 1.96 -7.56 -5.84
CA PHE A 188 3.14 -7.36 -5.01
C PHE A 188 3.71 -8.68 -4.47
N SER A 189 3.22 -9.83 -4.91
CA SER A 189 3.87 -11.10 -4.62
C SER A 189 5.29 -11.13 -5.19
N ASP A 190 6.16 -11.96 -4.61
CA ASP A 190 7.59 -11.96 -4.98
C ASP A 190 7.84 -12.34 -6.44
N ASP A 191 6.98 -13.16 -7.02
CA ASP A 191 7.01 -13.55 -8.43
C ASP A 191 6.45 -12.50 -9.40
N CYS A 192 5.70 -11.50 -8.92
CA CYS A 192 5.03 -10.52 -9.78
C CYS A 192 5.58 -9.09 -9.64
N ILE A 193 6.05 -8.69 -8.44
CA ILE A 193 6.34 -7.29 -8.13
C ILE A 193 7.39 -6.66 -9.04
N MET A 194 8.40 -7.42 -9.46
CA MET A 194 9.44 -6.91 -10.35
C MET A 194 8.90 -6.67 -11.75
N ASP A 195 8.01 -7.52 -12.26
CA ASP A 195 7.35 -7.31 -13.55
C ASP A 195 6.35 -6.16 -13.49
N VAL A 196 5.63 -6.00 -12.37
CA VAL A 196 4.78 -4.81 -12.13
C VAL A 196 5.62 -3.52 -12.20
N VAL A 197 6.77 -3.49 -11.53
CA VAL A 197 7.69 -2.35 -11.63
C VAL A 197 8.19 -2.19 -13.06
N GLY A 198 8.46 -3.29 -13.77
CA GLY A 198 8.84 -3.31 -15.18
C GLY A 198 7.80 -2.64 -16.09
N CYS A 199 6.52 -3.00 -15.96
CA CYS A 199 5.45 -2.31 -16.69
C CYS A 199 5.46 -0.80 -16.40
N LEU A 200 5.67 -0.41 -15.15
CA LEU A 200 5.70 0.99 -14.71
C LEU A 200 6.95 1.77 -15.19
N GLU A 201 7.94 1.13 -15.83
CA GLU A 201 9.08 1.81 -16.44
C GLU A 201 8.72 2.51 -17.77
N TYR A 202 7.68 2.03 -18.45
CA TYR A 202 7.30 2.41 -19.82
C TYR A 202 6.20 3.48 -19.87
N ASP A 203 6.34 4.54 -19.07
CA ASP A 203 5.44 5.69 -19.09
C ASP A 203 5.43 6.35 -20.49
N PRO A 204 4.27 6.39 -21.20
CA PRO A 204 4.16 6.98 -22.54
C PRO A 204 4.52 8.48 -22.58
N ALA A 205 4.46 9.17 -21.43
CA ALA A 205 4.86 10.57 -21.33
C ALA A 205 6.38 10.78 -21.42
N LEU A 206 7.18 9.72 -21.33
CA LEU A 206 8.64 9.77 -21.32
C LEU A 206 9.23 9.25 -22.63
N VAL A 207 10.30 9.90 -23.10
CA VAL A 207 11.00 9.51 -24.34
C VAL A 207 11.76 8.18 -24.18
N GLN A 208 12.22 7.88 -22.97
CA GLN A 208 12.89 6.63 -22.64
C GLN A 208 12.32 6.06 -21.34
N PRO A 209 12.27 4.72 -21.23
CA PRO A 209 11.80 4.09 -20.01
C PRO A 209 12.72 4.44 -18.84
N LYS A 210 12.11 4.62 -17.66
CA LYS A 210 12.86 4.75 -16.42
C LYS A 210 13.48 3.40 -16.06
N ARG A 211 14.54 3.41 -15.24
CA ARG A 211 15.26 2.19 -14.85
C ARG A 211 15.03 1.84 -13.38
N HIS A 212 13.75 1.68 -13.03
CA HIS A 212 13.33 1.38 -11.66
C HIS A 212 13.80 -0.01 -11.19
N ARG A 213 13.67 -1.06 -12.02
CA ARG A 213 14.16 -2.41 -11.71
C ARG A 213 15.67 -2.44 -11.55
N GLU A 214 16.42 -1.73 -12.39
CA GLU A 214 17.89 -1.61 -12.24
C GLU A 214 18.26 -0.95 -10.91
N PHE A 215 17.57 0.12 -10.53
CA PHE A 215 17.77 0.75 -9.23
C PHE A 215 17.49 -0.23 -8.08
N LEU A 216 16.33 -0.89 -8.08
CA LEU A 216 15.88 -1.79 -7.01
C LEU A 216 16.74 -3.07 -6.89
N THR A 217 17.43 -3.48 -7.95
CA THR A 217 18.25 -4.71 -7.97
C THR A 217 19.75 -4.45 -7.79
N LYS A 218 20.28 -3.36 -8.37
CA LYS A 218 21.73 -3.09 -8.39
C LYS A 218 22.15 -1.95 -7.47
N THR A 219 21.29 -0.95 -7.27
CA THR A 219 21.64 0.29 -6.56
C THR A 219 21.16 0.25 -5.12
N ALA A 220 19.90 -0.12 -4.89
CA ALA A 220 19.34 -0.38 -3.58
C ALA A 220 20.01 -1.65 -3.01
N LYS A 221 20.91 -1.47 -2.05
CA LYS A 221 21.59 -2.59 -1.39
C LYS A 221 20.83 -2.96 -0.13
N PHE A 222 20.29 -4.18 -0.11
CA PHE A 222 19.76 -4.76 1.11
C PHE A 222 20.91 -5.03 2.08
N LYS A 223 20.87 -4.37 3.24
CA LYS A 223 21.89 -4.47 4.28
C LYS A 223 21.33 -5.23 5.47
N GLU A 224 21.93 -6.38 5.74
CA GLU A 224 21.61 -7.18 6.91
C GLU A 224 22.57 -6.82 8.04
N VAL A 225 22.06 -6.15 9.08
CA VAL A 225 22.86 -5.88 10.29
C VAL A 225 23.17 -7.18 11.03
N ILE A 226 22.26 -8.15 10.95
CA ILE A 226 22.46 -9.53 11.34
C ILE A 226 21.83 -10.39 10.25
N PRO A 227 22.43 -11.52 9.86
CA PRO A 227 21.84 -12.42 8.88
C PRO A 227 20.42 -12.82 9.28
N ILE A 228 19.43 -12.52 8.44
CA ILE A 228 18.04 -12.92 8.68
C ILE A 228 17.89 -14.33 8.10
N THR A 229 17.65 -15.33 8.95
CA THR A 229 17.51 -16.73 8.51
C THR A 229 16.12 -17.05 7.96
N ASP A 230 15.11 -16.31 8.40
CA ASP A 230 13.74 -16.48 7.94
C ASP A 230 13.53 -15.87 6.55
N SER A 231 13.20 -16.72 5.57
CA SER A 231 12.96 -16.29 4.19
C SER A 231 11.68 -15.47 4.03
N GLU A 232 10.64 -15.75 4.82
CA GLU A 232 9.37 -15.03 4.77
C GLU A 232 9.54 -13.60 5.28
N LEU A 233 10.26 -13.43 6.39
CA LEU A 233 10.63 -12.11 6.91
C LEU A 233 11.43 -11.30 5.87
N ARG A 234 12.44 -11.93 5.24
CA ARG A 234 13.22 -11.28 4.17
C ARG A 234 12.33 -10.86 3.00
N GLN A 235 11.43 -11.74 2.57
CA GLN A 235 10.49 -11.45 1.50
C GLN A 235 9.58 -10.27 1.87
N LYS A 236 9.06 -10.21 3.10
CA LYS A 236 8.23 -9.10 3.58
C LYS A 236 9.00 -7.78 3.65
N ILE A 237 10.25 -7.78 4.09
CA ILE A 237 11.11 -6.59 4.09
C ILE A 237 11.30 -6.07 2.66
N HIS A 238 11.64 -6.96 1.72
CA HIS A 238 11.79 -6.59 0.30
C HIS A 238 10.48 -6.09 -0.31
N GLN A 239 9.37 -6.78 -0.05
CA GLN A 239 8.04 -6.37 -0.53
C GLN A 239 7.69 -4.98 -0.01
N THR A 240 7.88 -4.73 1.29
CA THR A 240 7.60 -3.42 1.91
C THR A 240 8.42 -2.31 1.26
N TYR A 241 9.73 -2.52 1.06
CA TYR A 241 10.59 -1.53 0.41
C TYR A 241 10.17 -1.26 -1.03
N ARG A 242 9.90 -2.31 -1.82
CA ARG A 242 9.49 -2.18 -3.23
C ARG A 242 8.14 -1.49 -3.36
N VAL A 243 7.16 -1.82 -2.51
CA VAL A 243 5.84 -1.18 -2.51
C VAL A 243 5.92 0.28 -2.07
N GLN A 244 6.72 0.60 -1.05
CA GLN A 244 7.01 1.98 -0.64
C GLN A 244 7.68 2.77 -1.79
N TYR A 245 8.60 2.15 -2.52
CA TYR A 245 9.22 2.77 -3.70
C TYR A 245 8.21 3.04 -4.83
N ILE A 246 7.28 2.11 -5.08
CA ILE A 246 6.17 2.34 -6.03
C ILE A 246 5.35 3.54 -5.59
N GLN A 247 4.99 3.63 -4.30
CA GLN A 247 4.21 4.72 -3.74
C GLN A 247 4.94 6.08 -3.84
N ASP A 248 6.19 6.15 -3.40
CA ASP A 248 6.87 7.44 -3.19
C ASP A 248 7.56 7.95 -4.45
N ILE A 249 8.07 7.06 -5.31
CA ILE A 249 8.94 7.41 -6.45
C ILE A 249 8.23 7.23 -7.79
N ILE A 250 7.45 6.17 -7.95
CA ILE A 250 6.79 5.86 -9.23
C ILE A 250 5.45 6.60 -9.33
N LEU A 251 4.64 6.58 -8.26
CA LEU A 251 3.33 7.20 -8.19
C LEU A 251 3.26 8.31 -7.12
N PRO A 252 4.15 9.31 -7.15
CA PRO A 252 4.15 10.37 -6.16
C PRO A 252 2.81 11.11 -6.20
N THR A 253 2.14 11.24 -5.05
CA THR A 253 0.86 11.95 -4.95
C THR A 253 1.06 13.42 -5.35
N PRO A 254 0.43 13.91 -6.43
CA PRO A 254 0.75 15.23 -7.00
C PRO A 254 0.20 16.41 -6.18
N SER A 255 -0.56 16.17 -5.11
CA SER A 255 -1.25 17.21 -4.33
C SER A 255 -1.64 16.75 -2.92
N VAL A 256 -1.52 17.65 -1.94
CA VAL A 256 -2.01 17.50 -0.55
C VAL A 256 -3.55 17.35 -0.48
N PHE A 257 -4.26 17.61 -1.58
CA PHE A 257 -5.72 17.50 -1.65
C PHE A 257 -6.22 16.13 -2.18
N GLU A 258 -5.32 15.21 -2.53
CA GLU A 258 -5.62 13.88 -3.09
C GLU A 258 -5.27 12.72 -2.13
N GLU A 259 -5.26 12.97 -0.81
CA GLU A 259 -4.83 12.04 0.26
C GLU A 259 -5.49 10.65 0.25
N ASN A 260 -6.56 10.43 -0.52
CA ASN A 260 -7.34 9.19 -0.52
C ASN A 260 -7.17 8.30 -1.77
N PHE A 261 -6.34 8.66 -2.76
CA PHE A 261 -6.27 7.90 -4.01
C PHE A 261 -5.61 6.52 -3.88
N LEU A 262 -4.68 6.33 -2.93
CA LEU A 262 -3.95 5.08 -2.70
C LEU A 262 -3.97 4.65 -1.22
N SER A 263 -5.06 4.92 -0.51
CA SER A 263 -5.22 4.57 0.90
C SER A 263 -5.02 3.08 1.19
N THR A 264 -5.41 2.20 0.26
CA THR A 264 -5.22 0.75 0.44
C THR A 264 -3.76 0.35 0.27
N LEU A 265 -2.99 1.10 -0.54
CA LEU A 265 -1.55 0.88 -0.70
C LEU A 265 -0.81 1.27 0.57
N THR A 266 -1.17 2.42 1.15
CA THR A 266 -0.67 2.85 2.46
C THR A 266 -1.00 1.83 3.54
N SER A 267 -2.23 1.32 3.56
CA SER A 267 -2.63 0.25 4.49
C SER A 267 -1.84 -1.05 4.26
N PHE A 268 -1.56 -1.43 3.02
CA PHE A 268 -0.74 -2.61 2.70
C PHE A 268 0.67 -2.48 3.28
N ILE A 269 1.32 -1.33 3.07
CA ILE A 269 2.63 -1.03 3.67
C ILE A 269 2.54 -1.07 5.21
N PHE A 270 1.49 -0.47 5.78
CA PHE A 270 1.27 -0.46 7.23
C PHE A 270 1.17 -1.87 7.80
N PHE A 271 0.36 -2.76 7.21
CA PHE A 271 0.22 -4.14 7.69
C PHE A 271 1.52 -4.93 7.54
N ASN A 272 2.25 -4.76 6.44
CA ASN A 272 3.56 -5.37 6.29
C ASN A 272 4.56 -4.90 7.37
N LYS A 273 4.56 -3.61 7.74
CA LYS A 273 5.41 -3.10 8.83
C LYS A 273 5.06 -3.76 10.16
N VAL A 274 3.77 -3.92 10.46
CA VAL A 274 3.30 -4.64 11.66
C VAL A 274 3.80 -6.09 11.66
N GLU A 275 3.66 -6.81 10.54
CA GLU A 275 4.13 -8.19 10.40
C GLU A 275 5.64 -8.32 10.57
N ILE A 276 6.44 -7.45 9.94
CA ILE A 276 7.90 -7.41 10.10
C ILE A 276 8.27 -7.22 11.57
N VAL A 277 7.59 -6.31 12.27
CA VAL A 277 7.86 -6.06 13.68
C VAL A 277 7.53 -7.28 14.53
N SER A 278 6.38 -7.91 14.30
CA SER A 278 5.99 -9.13 15.02
C SER A 278 6.96 -10.28 14.80
N MET A 279 7.37 -10.56 13.56
CA MET A 279 8.33 -11.63 13.24
C MET A 279 9.69 -11.40 13.91
N LEU A 280 10.21 -10.17 13.86
CA LEU A 280 11.48 -9.81 14.51
C LEU A 280 11.38 -9.84 16.03
N GLN A 281 10.24 -9.44 16.60
CA GLN A 281 9.99 -9.49 18.04
C GLN A 281 10.02 -10.92 18.58
N GLU A 282 9.49 -11.89 17.81
CA GLU A 282 9.47 -13.30 18.17
C GLU A 282 10.85 -13.98 18.03
N ASP A 283 11.77 -13.41 17.25
CA ASP A 283 13.15 -13.90 17.10
C ASP A 283 14.07 -13.37 18.21
N GLU A 284 13.94 -13.92 19.42
CA GLU A 284 14.77 -13.57 20.57
C GLU A 284 16.28 -13.74 20.29
N LYS A 285 16.68 -14.70 19.44
CA LYS A 285 18.08 -14.95 19.12
C LYS A 285 18.65 -13.82 18.29
N PHE A 286 17.92 -13.40 17.26
CA PHE A 286 18.29 -12.25 16.44
C PHE A 286 18.46 -11.02 17.34
N LEU A 287 17.45 -10.67 18.14
CA LEU A 287 17.49 -9.47 18.99
C LEU A 287 18.62 -9.51 20.03
N THR A 288 18.83 -10.67 20.67
CA THR A 288 19.94 -10.85 21.64
C THR A 288 21.30 -10.61 20.98
N GLU A 289 21.50 -11.11 19.75
CA GLU A 289 22.73 -10.90 19.00
C GLU A 289 22.90 -9.42 18.59
N VAL A 290 21.81 -8.71 18.22
CA VAL A 290 21.91 -7.26 17.91
C VAL A 290 22.40 -6.51 19.14
N PHE A 291 21.85 -6.80 20.33
CA PHE A 291 22.26 -6.17 21.59
C PHE A 291 23.70 -6.49 21.99
N ALA A 292 24.11 -7.75 21.85
CA ALA A 292 25.47 -8.18 22.12
C ALA A 292 26.47 -7.42 21.24
N GLN A 293 26.25 -7.36 19.93
CA GLN A 293 27.16 -6.63 19.03
C GLN A 293 27.10 -5.11 19.21
N LEU A 294 25.94 -4.55 19.57
CA LEU A 294 25.79 -3.11 19.79
C LEU A 294 26.64 -2.63 20.98
N THR A 295 26.74 -3.47 22.02
CA THR A 295 27.43 -3.16 23.29
C THR A 295 28.87 -3.67 23.37
N ASP A 296 29.27 -4.60 22.49
CA ASP A 296 30.65 -5.11 22.43
C ASP A 296 31.65 -4.02 22.03
N GLU A 297 32.68 -3.82 22.85
CA GLU A 297 33.78 -2.88 22.60
C GLU A 297 34.56 -3.22 21.31
N ALA A 298 34.59 -4.50 20.92
CA ALA A 298 35.28 -4.96 19.71
C ALA A 298 34.50 -4.66 18.41
N THR A 299 33.24 -4.22 18.49
CA THR A 299 32.46 -3.90 17.30
C THR A 299 32.99 -2.66 16.60
N GLU A 300 33.21 -2.78 15.28
CA GLU A 300 33.63 -1.67 14.43
C GLU A 300 32.59 -0.53 14.41
N ASP A 301 33.04 0.73 14.40
CA ASP A 301 32.15 1.90 14.46
C ASP A 301 31.12 1.93 13.32
N SER A 302 31.51 1.51 12.11
CA SER A 302 30.58 1.42 10.99
C SER A 302 29.49 0.39 11.24
N LYS A 303 29.85 -0.75 11.85
CA LYS A 303 28.90 -1.81 12.17
C LYS A 303 27.96 -1.37 13.29
N ARG A 304 28.49 -0.71 14.31
CA ARG A 304 27.71 -0.15 15.42
C ARG A 304 26.70 0.89 14.93
N ARG A 305 27.10 1.78 14.02
CA ARG A 305 26.18 2.71 13.33
C ARG A 305 25.07 1.99 12.57
N GLU A 306 25.35 0.88 11.90
CA GLU A 306 24.32 0.09 11.23
C GLU A 306 23.36 -0.56 12.23
N LEU A 307 23.86 -1.16 13.31
CA LEU A 307 23.05 -1.80 14.36
C LEU A 307 22.12 -0.81 15.07
N VAL A 308 22.61 0.37 15.47
CA VAL A 308 21.77 1.38 16.13
C VAL A 308 20.73 1.97 15.18
N ASN A 309 21.04 2.16 13.90
CA ASN A 309 20.07 2.64 12.91
C ASN A 309 18.99 1.59 12.63
N PHE A 310 19.35 0.31 12.57
CA PHE A 310 18.36 -0.77 12.51
C PHE A 310 17.40 -0.71 13.70
N PHE A 311 17.91 -0.61 14.93
CA PHE A 311 17.05 -0.51 16.12
C PHE A 311 16.19 0.75 16.13
N LYS A 312 16.73 1.88 15.66
CA LYS A 312 15.97 3.12 15.48
C LYS A 312 14.78 2.90 14.54
N GLU A 313 14.99 2.29 13.38
CA GLU A 313 13.90 1.99 12.44
C GLU A 313 12.91 0.96 13.01
N PHE A 314 13.40 -0.06 13.72
CA PHE A 314 12.59 -1.06 14.38
C PHE A 314 11.66 -0.46 15.43
N CYS A 315 12.19 0.43 16.29
CA CYS A 315 11.39 1.19 17.25
C CYS A 315 10.47 2.21 16.57
N ALA A 316 10.87 2.82 15.45
CA ALA A 316 10.00 3.70 14.70
C ALA A 316 8.76 2.95 14.15
N PHE A 317 8.92 1.71 13.69
CA PHE A 317 7.81 0.87 13.24
C PHE A 317 6.89 0.47 14.40
N SER A 318 7.34 0.47 15.65
CA SER A 318 6.46 0.18 16.81
C SER A 318 5.27 1.14 16.92
N GLN A 319 5.36 2.33 16.32
CA GLN A 319 4.24 3.29 16.24
C GLN A 319 3.06 2.77 15.42
N THR A 320 3.28 1.81 14.50
CA THR A 320 2.22 1.18 13.72
C THR A 320 1.50 0.08 14.49
N LEU A 321 2.02 -0.33 15.65
CA LEU A 321 1.40 -1.37 16.46
C LEU A 321 0.19 -0.83 17.24
N GLN A 322 -0.79 -1.71 17.46
CA GLN A 322 -1.86 -1.43 18.42
C GLN A 322 -1.27 -1.30 19.84
N PRO A 323 -1.89 -0.51 20.75
CA PRO A 323 -1.34 -0.23 22.07
C PRO A 323 -0.90 -1.48 22.87
N GLN A 324 -1.71 -2.55 22.85
CA GLN A 324 -1.38 -3.80 23.56
C GLN A 324 -0.13 -4.49 23.00
N ASN A 325 0.01 -4.55 21.67
CA ASN A 325 1.16 -5.15 21.02
C ASN A 325 2.41 -4.28 21.20
N ARG A 326 2.23 -2.95 21.20
CA ARG A 326 3.30 -1.99 21.48
C ARG A 326 3.84 -2.12 22.90
N ASP A 327 2.95 -2.30 23.89
CA ASP A 327 3.37 -2.55 25.28
C ASP A 327 4.15 -3.87 25.40
N ALA A 328 3.72 -4.92 24.69
CA ALA A 328 4.43 -6.20 24.66
C ALA A 328 5.81 -6.08 23.97
N PHE A 329 5.89 -5.29 22.90
CA PHE A 329 7.12 -4.99 22.17
C PHE A 329 8.17 -4.35 23.09
N PHE A 330 7.83 -3.24 23.76
CA PHE A 330 8.79 -2.56 24.64
C PHE A 330 9.17 -3.40 25.86
N LYS A 331 8.25 -4.22 26.40
CA LYS A 331 8.59 -5.19 27.45
C LYS A 331 9.61 -6.23 26.98
N THR A 332 9.47 -6.72 25.76
CA THR A 332 10.41 -7.67 25.16
C THR A 332 11.80 -7.03 25.04
N LEU A 333 11.88 -5.81 24.50
CA LEU A 333 13.15 -5.09 24.38
C LEU A 333 13.80 -4.80 25.74
N ALA A 334 13.01 -4.42 26.74
CA ALA A 334 13.51 -4.20 28.10
C ALA A 334 14.09 -5.47 28.73
N ASN A 335 13.38 -6.60 28.59
CA ASN A 335 13.86 -7.89 29.10
C ASN A 335 15.16 -8.35 28.42
N LEU A 336 15.36 -7.97 27.16
CA LEU A 336 16.58 -8.27 26.40
C LEU A 336 17.72 -7.27 26.63
N GLY A 337 17.50 -6.21 27.40
CA GLY A 337 18.55 -5.29 27.81
C GLY A 337 18.73 -4.05 26.92
N ILE A 338 17.67 -3.54 26.28
CA ILE A 338 17.74 -2.27 25.53
C ILE A 338 18.21 -1.09 26.40
N LEU A 339 17.77 -1.00 27.66
CA LEU A 339 18.10 0.13 28.54
C LEU A 339 19.58 0.16 28.94
N PRO A 340 20.19 -0.96 29.40
CA PRO A 340 21.65 -1.06 29.54
C PRO A 340 22.41 -0.76 28.23
N ALA A 341 21.90 -1.22 27.09
CA ALA A 341 22.53 -0.94 25.81
C ALA A 341 22.52 0.56 25.49
N LEU A 342 21.42 1.27 25.76
CA LEU A 342 21.31 2.72 25.56
C LEU A 342 22.25 3.50 26.48
N GLU A 343 22.41 3.08 27.73
CA GLU A 343 23.36 3.68 28.68
C GLU A 343 24.79 3.71 28.09
N ILE A 344 25.24 2.59 27.53
CA ILE A 344 26.56 2.45 26.90
C ILE A 344 26.63 3.30 25.61
N VAL A 345 25.64 3.15 24.73
CA VAL A 345 25.65 3.73 23.37
C VAL A 345 25.49 5.25 23.39
N MET A 346 24.71 5.80 24.32
CA MET A 346 24.58 7.25 24.53
C MET A 346 25.85 7.87 25.15
N GLY A 347 26.65 7.07 25.86
CA GLY A 347 27.95 7.47 26.41
C GLY A 347 29.10 7.54 25.39
N MET A 348 28.89 7.09 24.15
CA MET A 348 29.93 7.06 23.12
C MET A 348 30.21 8.43 22.49
N ASP A 349 31.41 8.63 21.94
CA ASP A 349 31.79 9.90 21.30
C ASP A 349 31.13 10.11 19.91
N ASP A 350 30.68 9.04 19.26
CA ASP A 350 30.07 9.09 17.93
C ASP A 350 28.70 9.82 17.98
N LEU A 351 28.64 10.98 17.32
CA LEU A 351 27.45 11.83 17.25
C LEU A 351 26.25 11.15 16.58
N GLN A 352 26.47 10.37 15.51
CA GLN A 352 25.38 9.70 14.80
C GLN A 352 24.80 8.57 15.64
N VAL A 353 25.66 7.83 16.33
CA VAL A 353 25.26 6.76 17.25
C VAL A 353 24.44 7.33 18.40
N ARG A 354 24.90 8.42 19.03
CA ARG A 354 24.17 9.10 20.11
C ARG A 354 22.83 9.65 19.67
N ALA A 355 22.76 10.26 18.48
CA ALA A 355 21.51 10.78 17.94
C ALA A 355 20.49 9.65 17.71
N ALA A 356 20.91 8.54 17.11
CA ALA A 356 20.04 7.38 16.91
C ALA A 356 19.61 6.74 18.25
N ALA A 357 20.50 6.67 19.24
CA ALA A 357 20.16 6.18 20.58
C ALA A 357 19.17 7.10 21.30
N THR A 358 19.27 8.42 21.10
CA THR A 358 18.31 9.41 21.63
C THR A 358 16.92 9.22 21.02
N ASP A 359 16.84 8.94 19.71
CA ASP A 359 15.57 8.60 19.06
C ASP A 359 14.96 7.32 19.63
N ILE A 360 15.76 6.27 19.83
CA ILE A 360 15.31 5.02 20.46
C ILE A 360 14.82 5.27 21.89
N PHE A 361 15.57 6.02 22.68
CA PHE A 361 15.21 6.39 24.05
C PHE A 361 13.91 7.20 24.07
N SER A 362 13.68 8.07 23.09
CA SER A 362 12.44 8.84 22.99
C SER A 362 11.20 7.96 22.87
N TYR A 363 11.27 6.88 22.08
CA TYR A 363 10.16 5.92 21.97
C TYR A 363 9.90 5.18 23.29
N LEU A 364 10.94 4.80 24.03
CA LEU A 364 10.79 4.15 25.33
C LEU A 364 10.16 5.09 26.36
N VAL A 365 10.58 6.36 26.39
CA VAL A 365 10.02 7.37 27.30
C VAL A 365 8.58 7.73 26.93
N GLU A 366 8.27 7.83 25.63
CA GLU A 366 6.92 8.14 25.15
C GLU A 366 5.94 7.01 25.45
N PHE A 367 6.31 5.77 25.15
CA PHE A 367 5.38 4.63 25.20
C PHE A 367 5.49 3.80 26.48
N SER A 368 6.58 3.88 27.23
CA SER A 368 6.81 3.07 28.44
C SER A 368 7.63 3.81 29.52
N PRO A 369 7.21 5.02 29.96
CA PRO A 369 7.99 5.83 30.90
C PRO A 369 8.21 5.16 32.27
N SER A 370 7.23 4.40 32.79
CA SER A 370 7.37 3.68 34.06
C SER A 370 8.44 2.59 34.02
N MET A 371 8.59 1.93 32.86
CA MET A 371 9.63 0.91 32.68
C MET A 371 11.04 1.53 32.71
N VAL A 372 11.20 2.70 32.09
CA VAL A 372 12.44 3.47 32.17
C VAL A 372 12.74 3.88 33.61
N ARG A 373 11.75 4.39 34.35
CA ARG A 373 11.91 4.76 35.77
C ARG A 373 12.30 3.58 36.64
N GLU A 374 11.62 2.44 36.47
CA GLU A 374 11.91 1.22 37.21
C GLU A 374 13.35 0.74 36.99
N PHE A 375 13.81 0.73 35.73
CA PHE A 375 15.20 0.39 35.39
C PHE A 375 16.21 1.31 36.08
N VAL A 376 16.03 2.63 35.96
CA VAL A 376 16.93 3.63 36.55
C VAL A 376 17.01 3.49 38.08
N MET A 377 15.89 3.17 38.74
CA MET A 377 15.88 2.96 40.19
C MET A 377 16.57 1.65 40.64
N GLN A 378 16.71 0.68 39.73
CA GLN A 378 17.37 -0.60 39.97
C GLN A 378 18.89 -0.55 39.68
N GLU A 379 19.39 0.50 39.01
CA GLU A 379 20.82 0.69 38.76
C GLU A 379 21.60 0.63 40.08
N PRO A 380 22.78 -0.02 40.11
CA PRO A 380 23.51 -0.24 41.35
C PRO A 380 23.88 1.10 41.99
N GLN A 381 23.42 1.32 43.22
CA GLN A 381 23.64 2.56 44.00
C GLN A 381 25.11 2.79 44.40
N GLN A 382 26.04 1.95 43.92
CA GLN A 382 27.49 2.02 44.11
C GLN A 382 28.26 2.30 42.81
N THR A 383 27.56 2.37 41.68
CA THR A 383 28.14 2.82 40.41
C THR A 383 28.48 4.31 40.55
N ASP A 384 29.55 4.75 39.90
CA ASP A 384 29.88 6.18 39.83
C ASP A 384 28.65 6.93 39.31
N ASP A 385 28.24 8.03 39.97
CA ASP A 385 27.07 8.83 39.59
C ASP A 385 27.17 9.23 38.10
N ASP A 386 28.39 9.30 37.59
CA ASP A 386 28.72 9.61 36.20
C ASP A 386 28.24 8.60 35.15
N VAL A 387 27.81 7.39 35.55
CA VAL A 387 27.46 6.26 34.66
C VAL A 387 25.94 6.08 34.52
N LEU A 388 25.14 6.56 35.47
CA LEU A 388 23.67 6.41 35.45
C LEU A 388 23.06 6.92 34.15
N LEU A 389 22.12 6.17 33.56
CA LEU A 389 21.49 6.53 32.27
C LEU A 389 20.94 7.97 32.24
N ILE A 390 20.26 8.40 33.30
CA ILE A 390 19.74 9.77 33.41
C ILE A 390 20.86 10.81 33.46
N ASN A 391 21.99 10.50 34.12
CA ASN A 391 23.13 11.40 34.16
C ASN A 391 23.86 11.48 32.83
N VAL A 392 23.91 10.38 32.05
CA VAL A 392 24.37 10.39 30.65
C VAL A 392 23.48 11.31 29.80
N VAL A 393 22.16 11.20 29.91
CA VAL A 393 21.18 12.06 29.22
C VAL A 393 21.38 13.54 29.61
N ILE A 394 21.54 13.84 30.90
CA ILE A 394 21.78 15.20 31.41
C ILE A 394 23.10 15.75 30.86
N LYS A 395 24.19 14.98 30.89
CA LYS A 395 25.49 15.39 30.35
C LYS A 395 25.41 15.65 28.85
N GLN A 396 24.76 14.79 28.09
CA GLN A 396 24.58 14.98 26.65
C GLN A 396 23.78 16.25 26.34
N MET A 397 22.72 16.51 27.10
CA MET A 397 21.93 17.75 26.99
C MET A 397 22.78 19.00 27.30
N ILE A 398 23.65 18.94 28.32
CA ILE A 398 24.52 20.06 28.72
C ILE A 398 25.65 20.31 27.72
N CYS A 399 26.23 19.24 27.18
CA CYS A 399 27.38 19.27 26.28
C CYS A 399 27.00 19.43 24.80
N ASP A 400 25.70 19.42 24.48
CA ASP A 400 25.23 19.68 23.11
C ASP A 400 25.74 21.05 22.66
N SER A 401 26.54 21.02 21.59
CA SER A 401 27.24 22.16 21.04
C SER A 401 26.57 22.67 19.76
N ASP A 402 25.47 22.06 19.32
CA ASP A 402 24.74 22.43 18.11
C ASP A 402 23.99 23.77 18.30
N PRO A 403 24.32 24.81 17.52
CA PRO A 403 23.64 26.11 17.58
C PRO A 403 22.14 26.05 17.24
N GLU A 404 21.66 24.98 16.58
CA GLU A 404 20.25 24.79 16.19
C GLU A 404 19.42 24.02 17.25
N LEU A 405 20.04 23.54 18.34
CA LEU A 405 19.42 23.04 19.59
C LEU A 405 18.36 21.92 19.49
N GLY A 406 18.26 21.17 18.39
CA GLY A 406 17.30 20.07 18.28
C GLY A 406 17.47 18.97 19.34
N GLY A 407 18.72 18.52 19.54
CA GLY A 407 19.05 17.40 20.44
C GLY A 407 18.85 17.71 21.93
N ALA A 408 19.44 18.80 22.42
CA ALA A 408 19.26 19.24 23.82
C ALA A 408 17.78 19.49 24.18
N VAL A 409 16.99 20.08 23.27
CA VAL A 409 15.55 20.30 23.51
C VAL A 409 14.79 18.97 23.56
N GLN A 410 15.12 18.01 22.69
CA GLN A 410 14.56 16.66 22.73
C GLN A 410 14.86 15.99 24.07
N LEU A 411 16.14 15.93 24.48
CA LEU A 411 16.57 15.31 25.74
C LEU A 411 15.92 15.98 26.96
N MET A 412 15.81 17.32 26.96
CA MET A 412 15.09 18.05 27.99
C MET A 412 13.60 17.64 28.04
N GLY A 413 12.96 17.49 26.89
CA GLY A 413 11.59 16.99 26.79
C GLY A 413 11.45 15.57 27.38
N LEU A 414 12.41 14.68 27.11
CA LEU A 414 12.41 13.33 27.68
C LEU A 414 12.58 13.34 29.20
N LEU A 415 13.54 14.12 29.72
CA LEU A 415 13.72 14.29 31.16
C LEU A 415 12.47 14.86 31.84
N ARG A 416 11.82 15.85 31.21
CA ARG A 416 10.54 16.39 31.68
C ARG A 416 9.50 15.29 31.79
N THR A 417 9.29 14.51 30.72
CA THR A 417 8.30 13.43 30.71
C THR A 417 8.52 12.41 31.83
N LEU A 418 9.78 12.10 32.12
CA LEU A 418 10.14 11.15 33.19
C LEU A 418 9.94 11.71 34.60
N ILE A 419 10.18 13.00 34.82
CA ILE A 419 10.12 13.65 36.15
C ILE A 419 8.72 14.16 36.48
N ASP A 420 7.92 14.48 35.46
CA ASP A 420 6.59 15.06 35.65
C ASP A 420 5.69 14.14 36.49
N PRO A 421 5.28 14.57 37.71
CA PRO A 421 4.45 13.76 38.58
C PRO A 421 3.08 13.41 37.99
N GLU A 422 2.58 14.17 37.02
CA GLU A 422 1.33 13.88 36.31
C GLU A 422 1.45 12.64 35.42
N ASN A 423 2.66 12.29 34.99
CA ASN A 423 2.92 11.06 34.23
C ASN A 423 3.11 9.82 35.14
N MET A 424 3.02 9.97 36.46
CA MET A 424 3.26 8.90 37.45
C MET A 424 1.97 8.38 38.11
N LEU A 425 0.81 8.56 37.45
CA LEU A 425 -0.52 8.34 38.04
C LEU A 425 -1.01 6.88 37.97
N ALA A 426 -0.15 5.91 37.61
CA ALA A 426 -0.56 4.52 37.46
C ALA A 426 -1.03 3.94 38.82
N PRO A 427 -2.27 3.40 38.90
CA PRO A 427 -2.87 2.96 40.17
C PRO A 427 -2.16 1.77 40.83
N THR A 428 -1.34 1.03 40.07
CA THR A 428 -0.56 -0.13 40.52
C THR A 428 0.72 0.24 41.28
N ASN A 429 1.25 1.46 41.12
CA ASN A 429 2.57 1.85 41.61
C ASN A 429 2.53 3.10 42.51
N LYS A 430 1.75 3.06 43.60
CA LYS A 430 1.56 4.23 44.48
C LYS A 430 2.85 4.81 45.08
N THR A 431 3.93 4.03 45.14
CA THR A 431 5.22 4.47 45.70
C THR A 431 6.23 4.93 44.64
N GLU A 432 6.03 4.59 43.37
CA GLU A 432 6.97 4.91 42.27
C GLU A 432 7.25 6.41 42.19
N LYS A 433 6.22 7.25 42.33
CA LYS A 433 6.37 8.70 42.34
C LYS A 433 7.37 9.17 43.40
N THR A 434 7.21 8.70 44.64
CA THR A 434 8.07 9.13 45.75
C THR A 434 9.48 8.55 45.59
N GLU A 435 9.58 7.29 45.17
CA GLU A 435 10.86 6.59 44.99
C GLU A 435 11.68 7.22 43.87
N PHE A 436 11.09 7.42 42.69
CA PHE A 436 11.78 7.98 41.52
C PHE A 436 12.19 9.44 41.74
N LEU A 437 11.30 10.27 42.29
CA LEU A 437 11.66 11.66 42.60
C LEU A 437 12.77 11.72 43.65
N SER A 438 12.69 10.90 44.71
CA SER A 438 13.76 10.84 45.72
C SER A 438 15.09 10.40 45.11
N PHE A 439 15.06 9.42 44.20
CA PHE A 439 16.23 9.01 43.43
C PHE A 439 16.79 10.18 42.62
N PHE A 440 15.96 10.85 41.80
CA PHE A 440 16.38 11.94 40.94
C PHE A 440 17.01 13.10 41.72
N TYR A 441 16.37 13.52 42.81
CA TYR A 441 16.90 14.58 43.68
C TYR A 441 18.22 14.20 44.33
N LYS A 442 18.40 12.93 44.68
CA LYS A 442 19.60 12.44 45.36
C LYS A 442 20.78 12.27 44.39
N TYR A 443 20.57 11.66 43.23
CA TYR A 443 21.65 11.18 42.36
C TYR A 443 21.79 11.96 41.04
N CYS A 444 20.77 12.72 40.61
CA CYS A 444 20.79 13.40 39.31
C CYS A 444 20.81 14.93 39.42
N MET A 445 20.19 15.49 40.47
CA MET A 445 20.02 16.94 40.62
C MET A 445 21.35 17.70 40.69
N HIS A 446 22.39 17.09 41.29
CA HIS A 446 23.70 17.72 41.39
C HIS A 446 24.40 17.81 40.02
N VAL A 447 24.20 16.82 39.14
CA VAL A 447 24.72 16.84 37.76
C VAL A 447 24.02 17.91 36.94
N LEU A 448 22.69 17.99 37.06
CA LEU A 448 21.87 18.98 36.35
C LEU A 448 22.21 20.43 36.77
N THR A 449 22.49 20.66 38.05
CA THR A 449 22.76 22.00 38.60
C THR A 449 24.23 22.42 38.52
N ALA A 450 25.17 21.48 38.31
CA ALA A 450 26.60 21.77 38.26
C ALA A 450 26.98 22.90 37.28
N PRO A 451 26.44 22.98 36.04
CA PRO A 451 26.75 24.09 35.13
C PRO A 451 26.26 25.45 35.63
N LEU A 452 25.12 25.51 36.34
CA LEU A 452 24.60 26.76 36.92
C LEU A 452 25.52 27.26 38.03
N LEU A 453 25.99 26.35 38.89
CA LEU A 453 26.93 26.66 39.97
C LEU A 453 28.29 27.09 39.41
N ALA A 454 28.79 26.43 38.37
CA ALA A 454 30.04 26.81 37.70
C ALA A 454 29.96 28.20 37.07
N ASN A 455 28.85 28.54 36.40
CA ASN A 455 28.64 29.86 35.78
C ASN A 455 28.47 30.99 36.81
N THR A 456 28.10 30.67 38.06
CA THR A 456 27.98 31.65 39.14
C THR A 456 29.23 31.77 40.00
N ALA A 457 30.20 30.85 39.86
CA ALA A 457 31.45 30.81 40.63
C ALA A 457 32.59 31.66 40.05
N HIS A 458 32.54 31.96 38.74
CA HIS A 458 33.56 32.78 38.07
C HIS A 458 32.87 33.91 37.30
N ASP A 459 33.23 35.17 37.58
CA ASP A 459 32.75 36.43 36.97
C ASP A 459 33.04 36.57 35.44
N LYS A 460 33.15 35.45 34.72
CA LYS A 460 33.39 35.39 33.27
C LYS A 460 32.31 34.54 32.62
N ASN A 461 31.40 35.19 31.90
CA ASN A 461 30.50 34.56 30.94
C ASN A 461 31.33 33.83 29.88
N SER A 462 31.60 32.54 30.07
CA SER A 462 32.21 31.69 29.05
C SER A 462 31.15 30.82 28.38
N LYS A 463 30.79 31.20 27.15
CA LYS A 463 30.25 30.39 26.03
C LYS A 463 29.02 29.48 26.25
N GLY A 464 28.35 29.49 27.41
CA GLY A 464 27.21 28.61 27.72
C GLY A 464 25.87 29.30 28.02
N GLU A 465 25.65 30.55 27.58
CA GLU A 465 24.45 31.33 27.95
C GLU A 465 23.11 30.65 27.57
N LEU A 466 23.06 29.92 26.43
CA LEU A 466 21.87 29.18 26.02
C LEU A 466 21.62 27.91 26.86
N ASN A 467 22.64 27.09 27.13
CA ASN A 467 22.47 25.89 27.96
C ASN A 467 22.15 26.28 29.41
N PHE A 468 22.69 27.40 29.90
CA PHE A 468 22.29 27.98 31.19
C PHE A 468 20.81 28.37 31.22
N ALA A 469 20.31 29.09 30.20
CA ALA A 469 18.90 29.48 30.13
C ALA A 469 17.96 28.27 30.03
N LEU A 470 18.35 27.24 29.29
CA LEU A 470 17.59 25.99 29.14
C LEU A 470 17.50 25.23 30.47
N ILE A 471 18.63 25.02 31.16
CA ILE A 471 18.68 24.36 32.48
C ILE A 471 17.93 25.19 33.53
N TRP A 472 18.13 26.51 33.54
CA TRP A 472 17.44 27.42 34.46
C TRP A 472 15.92 27.38 34.26
N SER A 473 15.46 27.43 33.01
CA SER A 473 14.05 27.28 32.66
C SER A 473 13.52 25.92 33.13
N PHE A 474 14.24 24.84 32.85
CA PHE A 474 13.83 23.50 33.26
C PHE A 474 13.63 23.38 34.77
N ILE A 475 14.59 23.85 35.57
CA ILE A 475 14.49 23.80 37.04
C ILE A 475 13.34 24.67 37.53
N THR A 476 13.22 25.90 37.03
CA THR A 476 12.23 26.88 37.51
C THR A 476 10.80 26.44 37.23
N PHE A 477 10.54 25.79 36.09
CA PHE A 477 9.19 25.41 35.68
C PHE A 477 8.76 24.00 36.11
N TYR A 478 9.70 23.09 36.37
CA TYR A 478 9.36 21.67 36.60
C TYR A 478 9.84 21.09 37.92
N LEU A 479 10.81 21.71 38.60
CA LEU A 479 11.39 21.18 39.84
C LEU A 479 11.16 22.08 41.07
N CYS A 480 10.77 23.35 40.87
CA CYS A 480 10.33 24.28 41.91
C CYS A 480 8.80 24.39 41.92
#